data_AF-A0A0S8GHD0-F1
#
_entry.id   AF-A0A0S8GHD0-F1
#
_cell.length_a   1.000
_cell.length_b   1.000
_cell.length_c   1.000
_cell.angle_alpha   90.00
_cell.angle_beta   90.00
_cell.angle_gamma   90.00
#
_symmetry.space_group_name_H-M   'P 1'
#
loop_
_entity.id
_entity.type
_entity.pdbx_description
1 polymer ?
#
loop_
_entity_poly.entity_id
_entity_poly.type
_entity_poly.pdbx_seq_one_letter_code
_entity_poly.pdbx_strand_id
1 'polypeptide(L)'
;MMAMAFGLAMAFLGGCGTISDAYRIDNYEKTTRAYGRLIRWSDFEKAVVFLKLDASTSLPDLGRVKQFRVTSYEALDSRFSNNKRTVTQIVKIEYLVLSRMAERTLTDQQVWEYSEADERWLLTSGFPAFK
;
A
#
# COMPACT_ATOMS: atom_id res chain seq x y z
N MET A 1 -38.10 11.28 -52.90
CA MET A 1 -38.43 9.91 -52.47
C MET A 1 -37.10 9.20 -52.24
N MET A 2 -36.61 8.82 -51.07
CA MET A 2 -37.10 8.78 -49.69
C MET A 2 -35.83 8.74 -48.82
N ALA A 3 -35.82 9.46 -47.70
CA ALA A 3 -34.73 9.47 -46.73
C ALA A 3 -34.54 8.09 -46.06
N MET A 4 -33.31 7.75 -45.69
CA MET A 4 -33.08 6.91 -44.51
C MET A 4 -31.86 7.47 -43.76
N ALA A 5 -32.16 8.03 -42.60
CA ALA A 5 -31.26 8.76 -41.75
C ALA A 5 -30.23 7.83 -41.10
N PHE A 6 -28.99 8.30 -41.15
CA PHE A 6 -27.85 7.84 -40.38
C PHE A 6 -28.15 8.05 -38.89
N GLY A 7 -28.07 6.99 -38.07
CA GLY A 7 -28.48 7.07 -36.67
C GLY A 7 -27.82 6.03 -35.78
N LEU A 8 -26.49 5.86 -35.87
CA LEU A 8 -25.73 5.14 -34.85
C LEU A 8 -25.25 6.13 -33.79
N ALA A 9 -26.12 6.48 -32.87
CA ALA A 9 -25.77 7.23 -31.67
C ALA A 9 -25.01 6.30 -30.71
N MET A 10 -23.69 6.28 -30.84
CA MET A 10 -22.79 5.57 -29.93
C MET A 10 -22.64 6.40 -28.65
N ALA A 11 -23.47 6.09 -27.64
CA ALA A 11 -23.40 6.70 -26.33
C ALA A 11 -22.18 6.18 -25.53
N PHE A 12 -21.01 6.77 -25.78
CA PHE A 12 -19.83 6.66 -24.89
C PHE A 12 -19.91 7.74 -23.82
N LEU A 13 -20.74 7.56 -22.80
CA LEU A 13 -20.76 8.47 -21.65
C LEU A 13 -20.69 7.63 -20.36
N GLY A 14 -19.48 7.47 -19.80
CA GLY A 14 -19.29 6.88 -18.47
C GLY A 14 -17.88 6.38 -18.10
N GLY A 15 -16.90 6.31 -19.01
CA GLY A 15 -15.68 5.51 -18.79
C GLY A 15 -14.51 6.14 -18.01
N CYS A 16 -14.48 7.44 -17.75
CA CYS A 16 -13.26 8.08 -17.22
C CYS A 16 -12.98 7.75 -15.74
N GLY A 17 -14.02 7.67 -14.90
CA GLY A 17 -13.86 7.32 -13.48
C GLY A 17 -13.30 5.92 -13.28
N THR A 18 -13.86 4.94 -14.00
CA THR A 18 -13.47 3.52 -13.90
C THR A 18 -12.03 3.26 -14.33
N ILE A 19 -11.51 3.98 -15.33
CA ILE A 19 -10.12 3.84 -15.78
C ILE A 19 -9.16 4.35 -14.69
N SER A 20 -9.46 5.51 -14.10
CA SER A 20 -8.62 6.07 -13.02
C SER A 20 -8.59 5.17 -11.78
N ASP A 21 -9.70 4.52 -11.47
CA ASP A 21 -9.81 3.59 -10.35
C ASP A 21 -9.03 2.30 -10.61
N ALA A 22 -9.14 1.73 -11.82
CA ALA A 22 -8.38 0.55 -12.21
C ALA A 22 -6.86 0.82 -12.14
N TYR A 23 -6.42 1.99 -12.59
CA TYR A 23 -5.02 2.41 -12.48
C TYR A 23 -4.55 2.47 -11.03
N ARG A 24 -5.33 3.10 -10.15
CA ARG A 24 -5.00 3.21 -8.72
C ARG A 24 -4.90 1.84 -8.04
N ILE A 25 -5.80 0.91 -8.37
CA ILE A 25 -5.79 -0.46 -7.84
C ILE A 25 -4.51 -1.21 -8.28
N ASP A 26 -4.15 -1.17 -9.56
CA ASP A 26 -2.92 -1.81 -10.06
C ASP A 26 -1.66 -1.17 -9.44
N ASN A 27 -1.62 0.17 -9.36
CA ASN A 27 -0.52 0.89 -8.72
C ASN A 27 -0.40 0.53 -7.22
N TYR A 28 -1.53 0.34 -6.53
CA TYR A 28 -1.56 -0.11 -5.12
C TYR A 28 -0.93 -1.49 -4.96
N GLU A 29 -1.33 -2.46 -5.79
CA GLU A 29 -0.79 -3.82 -5.73
C GLU A 29 0.71 -3.86 -6.03
N LYS A 30 1.18 -3.05 -6.98
CA LYS A 30 2.62 -2.93 -7.26
C LYS A 30 3.37 -2.33 -6.08
N THR A 31 2.84 -1.25 -5.51
CA THR A 31 3.45 -0.52 -4.39
C THR A 31 3.54 -1.38 -3.13
N THR A 32 2.43 -1.98 -2.70
CA THR A 32 2.39 -2.81 -1.49
C THR A 32 3.18 -4.10 -1.62
N ARG A 33 3.22 -4.72 -2.81
CA ARG A 33 4.15 -5.84 -3.06
C ARG A 33 5.61 -5.43 -2.93
N ALA A 34 5.98 -4.25 -3.41
CA ALA A 34 7.36 -3.76 -3.26
C ALA A 34 7.70 -3.49 -1.79
N TYR A 35 6.82 -2.78 -1.07
CA TYR A 35 6.97 -2.53 0.36
C TYR A 35 7.06 -3.84 1.17
N GLY A 36 6.10 -4.76 0.99
CA GLY A 36 6.06 -6.04 1.69
C GLY A 36 7.31 -6.89 1.44
N ARG A 37 7.87 -6.86 0.22
CA ARG A 37 9.18 -7.49 -0.05
C ARG A 37 10.29 -6.87 0.79
N LEU A 38 10.41 -5.54 0.83
CA LEU A 38 11.46 -4.88 1.62
C LEU A 38 11.33 -5.21 3.11
N ILE A 39 10.12 -5.17 3.66
CA ILE A 39 9.86 -5.56 5.04
C ILE A 39 10.24 -7.03 5.27
N ARG A 40 9.81 -7.95 4.40
CA ARG A 40 10.14 -9.38 4.47
C ARG A 40 11.64 -9.64 4.48
N TRP A 41 12.40 -8.91 3.66
CA TRP A 41 13.86 -8.99 3.62
C TRP A 41 14.56 -8.17 4.71
N SER A 42 13.79 -7.56 5.63
CA SER A 42 14.29 -6.69 6.70
C SER A 42 15.12 -5.51 6.17
N ASP A 43 14.86 -5.08 4.94
CA ASP A 43 15.49 -3.93 4.28
C ASP A 43 14.76 -2.63 4.69
N PHE A 44 14.75 -2.39 6.00
CA PHE A 44 13.95 -1.34 6.63
C PHE A 44 14.37 0.06 6.18
N GLU A 45 15.66 0.26 5.93
CA GLU A 45 16.22 1.53 5.44
C GLU A 45 15.63 1.92 4.08
N LYS A 46 15.35 0.95 3.19
CA LYS A 46 14.68 1.22 1.91
C LYS A 46 13.17 1.27 2.04
N ALA A 47 12.58 0.59 3.03
CA ALA A 47 11.14 0.59 3.23
C ALA A 47 10.58 1.94 3.68
N VAL A 48 11.40 2.80 4.32
CA VAL A 48 10.93 4.13 4.80
C VAL A 48 10.45 5.05 3.68
N VAL A 49 10.88 4.84 2.42
CA VAL A 49 10.49 5.69 1.27
C VAL A 49 9.00 5.61 0.92
N PHE A 50 8.32 4.59 1.45
CA PHE A 50 6.88 4.39 1.28
C PHE A 50 6.07 5.17 2.32
N LEU A 51 6.69 5.67 3.39
CA LEU A 51 5.99 6.46 4.38
C LEU A 51 5.59 7.82 3.78
N LYS A 52 4.37 8.26 4.09
CA LYS A 52 4.01 9.67 3.91
C LYS A 52 4.81 10.46 4.93
N LEU A 53 5.68 11.37 4.48
CA LEU A 53 6.46 12.22 5.37
C LEU A 53 5.74 13.54 5.60
N ASP A 54 5.23 13.73 6.80
CA ASP A 54 4.67 14.98 7.29
C ASP A 54 5.18 15.29 8.71
N ALA A 55 4.75 16.43 9.26
CA ALA A 55 5.17 16.89 10.58
C ALA A 55 4.82 15.91 11.73
N SER A 56 3.89 14.98 11.52
CA SER A 56 3.46 13.99 12.50
C SER A 56 4.13 12.62 12.32
N THR A 57 4.90 12.45 11.25
CA THR A 57 5.46 11.15 10.88
C THR A 57 6.65 10.79 11.76
N SER A 58 6.47 9.74 12.58
CA SER A 58 7.57 9.15 13.34
C SER A 58 8.33 8.15 12.48
N LEU A 59 9.56 8.52 12.10
CA LEU A 59 10.47 7.59 11.41
C LEU A 59 10.93 6.49 12.38
N PRO A 60 11.10 5.25 11.91
CA PRO A 60 11.67 4.20 12.74
C PRO A 60 13.11 4.56 13.12
N ASP A 61 13.49 4.26 14.35
CA ASP A 61 14.91 4.23 14.73
C ASP A 61 15.59 3.07 14.00
N LEU A 62 16.36 3.43 12.96
CA LEU A 62 17.06 2.48 12.10
C LEU A 62 18.10 1.62 12.86
N GLY A 63 18.66 2.15 13.96
CA GLY A 63 19.54 1.37 14.85
C GLY A 63 18.74 0.33 15.63
N ARG A 64 17.57 0.72 16.15
CA ARG A 64 16.69 -0.17 16.90
C ARG A 64 16.10 -1.28 16.02
N VAL A 65 15.62 -0.97 14.81
CA VAL A 65 14.93 -1.99 13.98
C VAL A 65 15.88 -3.07 13.43
N LYS A 66 17.19 -2.82 13.38
CA LYS A 66 18.20 -3.83 12.98
C LYS A 66 18.26 -5.06 13.88
N GLN A 67 17.67 -5.01 15.08
CA GLN A 67 17.58 -6.17 15.98
C GLN A 67 16.48 -7.17 15.58
N PHE A 68 15.65 -6.83 14.58
CA PHE A 68 14.54 -7.67 14.13
C PHE A 68 14.84 -8.25 12.75
N ARG A 69 14.51 -9.54 12.58
CA ARG A 69 14.56 -10.22 11.29
C ARG A 69 13.20 -10.79 10.97
N VAL A 70 12.57 -10.28 9.91
CA VAL A 70 11.27 -10.77 9.46
C VAL A 70 11.43 -12.17 8.86
N THR A 71 10.57 -13.09 9.29
CA THR A 71 10.47 -14.48 8.82
C THR A 71 9.27 -14.66 7.90
N SER A 72 8.18 -13.94 8.15
CA SER A 72 6.99 -13.93 7.30
C SER A 72 6.35 -12.55 7.20
N TYR A 73 5.76 -12.26 6.04
CA TYR A 73 4.92 -11.10 5.77
C TYR A 73 3.75 -11.59 4.92
N GLU A 74 2.54 -11.48 5.46
CA GLU A 74 1.33 -11.99 4.84
C GLU A 74 0.23 -10.92 4.88
N ALA A 75 -0.17 -10.41 3.72
CA ALA A 75 -1.32 -9.52 3.61
C ALA A 75 -2.61 -10.37 3.68
N LEU A 76 -3.38 -10.19 4.75
CA LEU A 76 -4.58 -10.98 5.04
C LEU A 76 -5.85 -10.41 4.39
N ASP A 77 -5.99 -9.10 4.39
CA ASP A 77 -7.17 -8.40 3.86
C ASP A 77 -6.77 -7.02 3.34
N SER A 78 -7.52 -6.48 2.38
CA SER A 78 -7.34 -5.13 1.84
C SER A 78 -8.68 -4.53 1.42
N ARG A 79 -9.00 -3.34 1.94
CA ARG A 79 -10.28 -2.67 1.73
C ARG A 79 -10.06 -1.27 1.18
N PHE A 80 -10.48 -1.06 -0.05
CA PHE A 80 -10.48 0.26 -0.68
C PHE A 80 -11.64 1.10 -0.17
N SER A 81 -11.40 2.40 0.02
CA SER A 81 -12.46 3.40 0.18
C SER A 81 -13.34 3.49 -1.07
N ASN A 82 -14.52 4.11 -0.95
CA ASN A 82 -15.44 4.28 -2.07
C ASN A 82 -14.82 5.04 -3.25
N ASN A 83 -13.97 6.02 -2.97
CA ASN A 83 -13.28 6.84 -3.98
C ASN A 83 -11.91 6.28 -4.41
N LYS A 84 -11.54 5.07 -3.95
CA LYS A 84 -10.27 4.39 -4.28
C LYS A 84 -9.00 5.20 -3.99
N ARG A 85 -9.05 6.19 -3.10
CA ARG A 85 -7.89 7.01 -2.69
C ARG A 85 -7.26 6.58 -1.37
N THR A 86 -7.91 5.70 -0.63
CA THR A 86 -7.41 5.16 0.62
C THR A 86 -7.61 3.65 0.64
N VAL A 87 -6.64 2.91 1.19
CA VAL A 87 -6.76 1.47 1.42
C VAL A 87 -6.35 1.15 2.85
N THR A 88 -7.18 0.37 3.54
CA THR A 88 -6.81 -0.27 4.79
C THR A 88 -6.42 -1.72 4.52
N GLN A 89 -5.20 -2.10 4.87
CA GLN A 89 -4.68 -3.45 4.71
C GLN A 89 -4.29 -4.04 6.06
N ILE A 90 -4.70 -5.29 6.31
CA ILE A 90 -4.29 -6.04 7.50
C ILE A 90 -3.16 -6.97 7.10
N VAL A 91 -2.03 -6.87 7.79
CA VAL A 91 -0.84 -7.69 7.53
C VAL A 91 -0.45 -8.44 8.78
N LYS A 92 -0.18 -9.74 8.66
CA LYS A 92 0.50 -10.52 9.68
C LYS A 92 2.00 -10.55 9.38
N ILE A 93 2.81 -10.13 10.34
CA ILE A 93 4.26 -10.12 10.25
C ILE A 93 4.81 -11.04 11.33
N GLU A 94 5.59 -12.02 10.95
CA GLU A 94 6.33 -12.88 11.87
C GLU A 94 7.80 -12.49 11.81
N TYR A 95 8.46 -12.40 12.96
CA TYR A 95 9.84 -11.92 13.06
C TYR A 95 10.56 -12.50 14.26
N LEU A 96 11.87 -12.65 14.12
CA LEU A 96 12.81 -13.00 15.17
C LEU A 96 13.41 -11.73 15.78
N VAL A 97 13.52 -11.74 17.10
CA VAL A 97 14.29 -10.72 17.84
C VAL A 97 15.67 -11.29 18.11
N LEU A 98 16.67 -10.79 17.39
CA LEU A 98 18.01 -11.38 17.28
C LEU A 98 18.74 -11.46 18.63
N SER A 99 18.54 -10.49 19.50
CA SER A 99 19.19 -10.44 20.83
C SER A 99 18.76 -11.56 21.78
N ARG A 100 17.54 -12.10 21.59
CA ARG A 100 16.95 -13.13 22.46
C ARG A 100 16.58 -14.42 21.73
N MET A 101 16.81 -14.49 20.43
CA MET A 101 16.39 -15.60 19.56
C MET A 101 14.92 -15.99 19.75
N ALA A 102 14.04 -15.01 19.97
CA ALA A 102 12.62 -15.24 20.20
C ALA A 102 11.80 -14.82 18.99
N GLU A 103 10.92 -15.70 18.53
CA GLU A 103 9.95 -15.40 17.48
C GLU A 103 8.73 -14.66 18.04
N ARG A 104 8.21 -13.73 17.25
CA ARG A 104 7.05 -12.91 17.57
C ARG A 104 6.19 -12.71 16.34
N THR A 105 4.91 -12.47 16.60
CA THR A 105 3.92 -12.10 15.58
C THR A 105 3.42 -10.68 15.86
N LEU A 106 3.28 -9.90 14.81
CA LEU A 106 2.67 -8.57 14.79
C LEU A 106 1.54 -8.57 13.77
N THR A 107 0.34 -8.19 14.19
CA THR A 107 -0.72 -7.80 13.26
C THR A 107 -0.63 -6.29 13.05
N ASP A 108 -0.31 -5.89 11.84
CA ASP A 108 -0.10 -4.52 11.42
C ASP A 108 -1.31 -4.05 10.59
N GLN A 109 -1.96 -2.98 11.04
CA GLN A 109 -3.05 -2.34 10.30
C GLN A 109 -2.48 -1.16 9.52
N GLN A 110 -2.25 -1.39 8.23
CA GLN A 110 -1.67 -0.42 7.33
C GLN A 110 -2.75 0.45 6.69
N VAL A 111 -2.57 1.77 6.73
CA VAL A 111 -3.42 2.73 6.02
C VAL A 111 -2.58 3.37 4.92
N TRP A 112 -3.02 3.20 3.68
CA TRP A 112 -2.37 3.73 2.49
C TRP A 112 -3.22 4.83 1.87
N GLU A 113 -2.60 5.91 1.46
CA GLU A 113 -3.24 7.01 0.73
C GLU A 113 -2.57 7.23 -0.62
N TYR A 114 -3.37 7.43 -1.66
CA TYR A 114 -2.86 7.75 -2.99
C TYR A 114 -2.50 9.23 -3.08
N SER A 115 -1.23 9.53 -3.35
CA SER A 115 -0.75 10.89 -3.64
C SER A 115 -0.94 11.17 -5.13
N GLU A 116 -1.83 12.10 -5.48
CA GLU A 116 -1.98 12.56 -6.86
C GLU A 116 -0.73 13.33 -7.33
N ALA A 117 -0.01 13.99 -6.40
CA ALA A 117 1.19 14.76 -6.71
C ALA A 117 2.40 13.87 -7.06
N ASP A 118 2.53 12.74 -6.37
CA ASP A 118 3.64 11.79 -6.56
C ASP A 118 3.25 10.57 -7.42
N GLU A 119 1.98 10.51 -7.85
CA GLU A 119 1.37 9.38 -8.57
C GLU A 119 1.64 7.99 -7.94
N ARG A 120 1.70 7.93 -6.60
CA ARG A 120 2.03 6.72 -5.85
C ARG A 120 1.26 6.62 -4.53
N TRP A 121 1.20 5.40 -3.99
CA TRP A 121 0.64 5.15 -2.67
C TRP A 121 1.68 5.39 -1.57
N LEU A 122 1.24 6.04 -0.49
CA LEU A 122 2.05 6.33 0.69
C LEU A 122 1.39 5.73 1.94
N LEU A 123 2.20 5.13 2.79
CA LEU A 123 1.80 4.54 4.07
C LEU A 123 1.68 5.65 5.12
N THR A 124 0.47 5.86 5.65
CA THR A 124 0.15 6.94 6.59
C THR A 124 -0.03 6.44 8.02
N SER A 125 -0.30 5.15 8.22
CA SER A 125 -0.38 4.55 9.57
C SER A 125 0.97 4.46 10.29
N GLY A 126 2.07 4.74 9.59
CA GLY A 126 3.43 4.66 10.12
C GLY A 126 4.10 3.30 9.90
N PHE A 127 5.34 3.20 10.38
CA PHE A 127 6.17 2.00 10.24
C PHE A 127 5.74 0.87 11.21
N PRO A 128 5.88 -0.42 10.85
CA PRO A 128 5.50 -1.52 11.71
C PRO A 128 6.15 -1.45 13.10
N ALA A 129 5.33 -1.56 14.13
CA ALA A 129 5.76 -1.38 15.52
C ALA A 129 6.37 -2.66 16.13
N PHE A 130 7.54 -3.07 15.64
CA PHE A 130 8.30 -4.21 16.20
C PHE A 130 8.68 -4.01 17.69
N LYS A 131 8.66 -5.10 18.47
CA LYS A 131 8.87 -5.12 19.94
C LYS A 131 9.69 -6.32 20.42
#